data_AF-A0A5C1YJX4-F1
#
_entry.id   AF-A0A5C1YJX4-F1
#
_cell.length_a   1.000
_cell.length_b   1.000
_cell.length_c   1.000
_cell.angle_alpha   90.00
_cell.angle_beta   90.00
_cell.angle_gamma   90.00
#
_symmetry.space_group_name_H-M   'P 1'
#
loop_
_entity.id
_entity.type
_entity.pdbx_description
1 polymer ?
#
loop_
_entity_poly.entity_id
_entity_poly.type
_entity_poly.pdbx_seq_one_letter_code
_entity_poly.pdbx_strand_id
1 'polypeptide(L)'
;MPDVEELAADPRLVAALAAARCVRFDEPGALYAISDMEVANVVRARGADFVLGVQSRSSAEREVCRTDDLELIFDYLRFELRSSVHLVHRGDILPPGFEIESDPGTLTLVGPDNGWRLTVPDGIGARRGLIAFAIEGRNR
;
A
#
# COMPACT_ATOMS: atom_id res chain seq x y z
N MET A 1 9.46 22.24 -8.21
CA MET A 1 9.06 21.07 -7.40
C MET A 1 7.94 21.55 -6.51
N PRO A 2 6.81 20.83 -6.36
CA PRO A 2 5.88 21.20 -5.30
C PRO A 2 6.67 21.16 -3.99
N ASP A 3 6.57 22.24 -3.21
CA ASP A 3 7.15 22.30 -1.88
C ASP A 3 6.54 21.14 -1.09
N VAL A 4 7.37 20.15 -0.78
CA VAL A 4 7.01 19.06 0.12
C VAL A 4 6.99 19.69 1.51
N GLU A 5 5.94 20.46 1.82
CA GLU A 5 5.48 20.54 3.21
C GLU A 5 5.51 19.11 3.71
N GLU A 6 6.31 18.85 4.75
CA GLU A 6 6.49 17.51 5.31
C GLU A 6 5.13 16.85 5.36
N LEU A 7 4.92 15.87 4.47
CA LEU A 7 3.67 15.14 4.39
C LEU A 7 3.53 14.47 5.75
N ALA A 8 2.79 15.13 6.63
CA ALA A 8 2.65 14.73 8.00
C ALA A 8 1.92 13.40 7.95
N ALA A 9 2.66 12.32 8.20
CA ALA A 9 2.08 11.00 8.18
C ALA A 9 0.91 10.98 9.18
N ASP A 10 -0.24 10.48 8.74
CA ASP A 10 -1.39 10.24 9.60
C ASP A 10 -0.90 9.57 10.91
N PRO A 11 -1.30 10.06 12.10
CA PRO A 11 -0.95 9.45 13.39
C PRO A 11 -1.15 7.92 13.42
N ARG A 12 -2.10 7.39 12.66
CA ARG A 12 -2.35 5.94 12.52
C ARG A 12 -1.23 5.23 11.78
N LEU A 13 -0.71 5.84 10.71
CA LEU A 13 0.46 5.32 10.00
C LEU A 13 1.67 5.36 10.94
N VAL A 14 1.90 6.47 11.65
CA VAL A 14 2.99 6.59 12.62
C VAL A 14 2.94 5.49 13.68
N ALA A 15 1.75 5.20 14.23
CA ALA A 15 1.57 4.13 15.21
C ALA A 15 1.88 2.74 14.63
N ALA A 16 1.44 2.46 13.40
CA ALA A 16 1.73 1.19 12.72
C ALA A 16 3.23 1.02 12.44
N LEU A 17 3.90 2.09 12.02
CA LEU A 17 5.35 2.11 11.80
C LEU A 17 6.12 1.83 13.09
N ALA A 18 5.73 2.48 14.19
CA ALA A 18 6.34 2.24 15.49
C ALA A 18 6.15 0.79 15.95
N ALA A 19 4.95 0.22 15.75
CA ALA A 19 4.67 -1.18 16.08
C ALA A 19 5.50 -2.17 15.23
N ALA A 20 5.67 -1.87 13.93
CA ALA A 20 6.50 -2.64 13.02
C ALA A 20 8.01 -2.37 13.16
N ARG A 21 8.40 -1.44 14.06
CA ARG A 21 9.79 -0.97 14.24
C ARG A 21 10.42 -0.42 12.96
N CYS A 22 9.59 0.16 12.08
CA CYS A 22 10.05 0.81 10.88
C CYS A 22 10.59 2.21 11.21
N VAL A 23 11.64 2.62 10.50
CA VAL A 23 12.24 3.96 10.63
C VAL A 23 12.05 4.70 9.31
N ARG A 24 11.56 5.95 9.39
CA ARG A 24 11.50 6.85 8.24
C ARG A 24 12.91 7.33 7.89
N PHE A 25 13.21 7.39 6.61
CA PHE A 25 14.45 7.97 6.09
C PHE A 25 14.17 8.77 4.83
N ASP A 26 15.14 9.61 4.44
CA ASP A 26 15.03 10.40 3.22
C ASP A 26 15.62 9.61 2.04
N GLU A 27 14.82 9.44 1.00
CA GLU A 27 15.19 8.75 -0.23
C GLU A 27 14.95 9.70 -1.42
N PRO A 28 15.95 9.96 -2.28
CA PRO A 28 15.80 10.87 -3.41
C PRO A 28 14.61 10.52 -4.31
N GLY A 29 13.73 11.49 -4.54
CA GLY A 29 12.54 11.33 -5.37
C GLY A 29 11.44 10.47 -4.72
N ALA A 30 11.55 10.13 -3.44
CA ALA A 30 10.45 9.55 -2.67
C ALA A 30 9.65 10.67 -1.98
N LEU A 31 8.35 10.47 -1.88
CA LEU A 31 7.47 11.25 -1.02
C LEU A 31 7.53 10.72 0.42
N TYR A 32 7.71 9.40 0.56
CA TYR A 32 7.76 8.71 1.84
C TYR A 32 8.63 7.47 1.72
N ALA A 33 9.51 7.22 2.68
CA ALA A 33 10.31 6.00 2.71
C ALA A 33 10.50 5.51 4.14
N ILE A 34 10.32 4.21 4.34
CA ILE A 34 10.45 3.54 5.64
C ILE A 34 11.23 2.25 5.48
N SER A 35 11.93 1.79 6.51
CA SER A 35 12.59 0.48 6.50
C SER A 35 12.54 -0.22 7.85
N ASP A 36 12.44 -1.55 7.83
CA ASP A 36 12.58 -2.45 8.99
C ASP A 36 13.99 -3.08 9.09
N MET A 37 14.99 -2.45 8.47
CA MET A 37 16.39 -2.87 8.28
C MET A 37 16.65 -3.80 7.09
N GLU A 38 15.72 -4.66 6.70
CA GLU A 38 15.92 -5.61 5.60
C GLU A 38 15.23 -5.15 4.31
N VAL A 39 14.06 -4.55 4.48
CA VAL A 39 13.20 -4.11 3.40
C VAL A 39 12.89 -2.64 3.59
N ALA A 40 12.93 -1.88 2.48
CA ALA A 40 12.46 -0.52 2.40
C ALA A 40 11.13 -0.48 1.64
N ASN A 41 10.13 0.22 2.19
CA ASN A 41 8.90 0.58 1.48
C ASN A 41 9.00 2.04 1.09
N VAL A 42 8.80 2.33 -0.19
CA VAL A 42 9.05 3.65 -0.79
C VAL A 42 7.80 4.08 -1.55
N VAL A 43 7.30 5.28 -1.28
CA VAL A 43 6.17 5.89 -1.97
C VAL A 43 6.69 6.98 -2.90
N ARG A 44 6.34 6.91 -4.18
CA ARG A 44 6.75 7.87 -5.22
C ARG A 44 5.55 8.35 -6.02
N ALA A 45 5.64 9.57 -6.56
CA ALA A 45 4.72 10.03 -7.61
C ALA A 45 5.23 9.59 -8.98
N ARG A 46 4.35 9.04 -9.82
CA ARG A 46 4.60 8.66 -11.22
C ARG A 46 3.45 9.13 -12.10
N GLY A 47 3.62 10.29 -12.72
CA GLY A 47 2.55 10.89 -13.52
C GLY A 47 1.39 11.34 -12.62
N ALA A 48 0.19 10.83 -12.86
CA ALA A 48 -0.99 11.07 -12.02
C ALA A 48 -1.10 10.10 -10.83
N ASP A 49 -0.32 9.01 -10.84
CA ASP A 49 -0.40 7.96 -9.82
C ASP A 49 0.64 8.16 -8.71
N PHE A 50 0.30 7.66 -7.54
CA PHE A 50 1.21 7.32 -6.46
C PHE A 50 1.50 5.82 -6.49
N VAL A 51 2.76 5.46 -6.29
CA VAL A 51 3.24 4.08 -6.37
C VAL A 51 3.92 3.73 -5.05
N LEU A 52 3.51 2.62 -4.44
CA LEU A 52 4.22 1.97 -3.36
C LEU A 52 5.14 0.91 -3.96
N GLY A 53 6.43 1.08 -3.73
CA GLY A 53 7.48 0.12 -4.06
C GLY A 53 8.06 -0.54 -2.83
N VAL A 54 8.58 -1.74 -3.01
CA VAL A 54 9.37 -2.47 -2.02
C VAL A 54 10.76 -2.75 -2.57
N GLN A 55 11.78 -2.44 -1.78
CA GLN A 55 13.17 -2.61 -2.16
C GLN A 55 13.93 -3.34 -1.05
N SER A 56 14.58 -4.46 -1.39
CA SER A 56 15.57 -5.08 -0.51
C SER A 56 16.97 -4.58 -0.84
N ARG A 57 17.92 -4.71 0.11
CA ARG A 57 19.28 -4.12 0.03
C ARG A 57 20.06 -4.36 -1.27
N SER A 58 19.74 -5.41 -2.02
CA SER A 58 20.46 -5.81 -3.24
C SER A 58 19.57 -5.97 -4.47
N SER A 59 18.27 -5.62 -4.37
CA SER A 59 17.32 -5.81 -5.47
C SER A 59 16.82 -4.48 -6.01
N ALA A 60 16.38 -4.51 -7.28
CA ALA A 60 15.60 -3.43 -7.83
C ALA A 60 14.30 -3.24 -7.02
N GLU A 61 13.85 -1.98 -6.91
CA GLU A 61 12.53 -1.65 -6.36
C GLU A 61 11.46 -2.37 -7.19
N ARG A 62 10.54 -3.07 -6.52
CA ARG A 62 9.40 -3.74 -7.13
C ARG A 62 8.12 -3.05 -6.70
N GLU A 63 7.25 -2.78 -7.66
CA GLU A 63 5.93 -2.23 -7.38
C GLU A 63 5.11 -3.20 -6.53
N VAL A 64 4.46 -2.67 -5.50
CA VAL A 64 3.52 -3.38 -4.62
C VAL A 64 2.10 -2.98 -4.98
N CYS A 65 1.85 -1.67 -5.06
CA CYS A 65 0.56 -1.14 -5.48
C CYS A 65 0.69 0.26 -6.09
N ARG A 66 -0.35 0.69 -6.81
CA ARG A 66 -0.50 2.05 -7.33
C ARG A 66 -1.95 2.51 -7.30
N THR A 67 -2.14 3.82 -7.18
CA THR A 67 -3.44 4.50 -7.15
C THR A 67 -3.24 6.00 -7.37
N ASP A 68 -4.27 6.74 -7.76
CA ASP A 68 -4.28 8.19 -7.83
C ASP A 68 -4.55 8.86 -6.47
N ASP A 69 -4.78 8.08 -5.42
CA ASP A 69 -5.06 8.54 -4.05
C ASP A 69 -3.90 8.20 -3.09
N LEU A 70 -3.16 9.23 -2.64
CA LEU A 70 -2.05 9.06 -1.70
C LEU A 70 -2.48 8.52 -0.34
N GLU A 71 -3.67 8.88 0.15
CA GLU A 71 -4.18 8.36 1.42
C GLU A 71 -4.43 6.85 1.32
N LEU A 72 -4.87 6.38 0.15
CA LEU A 72 -5.09 4.96 -0.09
C LEU A 72 -3.77 4.17 -0.13
N ILE A 73 -2.67 4.76 -0.62
CA ILE A 73 -1.33 4.16 -0.46
C ILE A 73 -0.97 3.98 1.01
N PHE A 74 -1.22 4.98 1.85
CA PHE A 74 -0.92 4.90 3.27
C PHE A 74 -1.81 3.90 4.02
N ASP A 75 -3.10 3.84 3.67
CA ASP A 75 -4.01 2.79 4.17
C ASP A 75 -3.49 1.39 3.80
N TYR A 76 -3.05 1.21 2.56
CA TYR A 76 -2.51 -0.06 2.08
C TYR A 76 -1.18 -0.43 2.76
N LEU A 77 -0.26 0.53 2.91
CA LEU A 77 1.00 0.34 3.61
C LEU A 77 0.77 -0.06 5.07
N ARG A 78 -0.17 0.59 5.75
CA ARG A 78 -0.57 0.23 7.12
C ARG A 78 -1.11 -1.20 7.18
N PHE A 79 -1.93 -1.59 6.21
CA PHE A 79 -2.46 -2.95 6.11
C PHE A 79 -1.35 -3.99 5.91
N GLU A 80 -0.41 -3.76 5.00
CA GLU A 80 0.73 -4.66 4.75
C GLU A 80 1.56 -4.85 6.04
N LEU A 81 1.92 -3.76 6.72
CA LEU A 81 2.70 -3.80 7.96
C LEU A 81 1.98 -4.58 9.07
N ARG A 82 0.65 -4.43 9.20
CA ARG A 82 -0.13 -5.18 10.21
C ARG A 82 -0.29 -6.65 9.83
N SER A 83 -0.46 -6.95 8.54
CA SER A 83 -0.61 -8.32 8.04
C SER A 83 0.69 -9.13 8.14
N SER A 84 1.86 -8.47 8.10
CA SER A 84 3.13 -9.13 8.43
C SER A 84 3.22 -9.52 9.91
N VAL A 85 2.55 -8.79 10.80
CA VAL A 85 2.57 -9.01 12.26
C VAL A 85 1.45 -9.98 12.70
N HIS A 86 0.32 -9.99 11.99
CA HIS A 86 -0.83 -10.83 12.29
C HIS A 86 -1.22 -11.63 11.06
N LEU A 87 -1.32 -12.97 11.18
CA LEU A 87 -1.93 -13.82 10.15
C LEU A 87 -3.40 -13.40 9.97
N VAL A 88 -3.65 -12.46 9.05
CA VAL A 88 -5.00 -12.03 8.70
C VAL A 88 -5.62 -13.15 7.86
N HIS A 89 -6.39 -14.00 8.54
CA HIS A 89 -7.15 -15.07 7.91
C HIS A 89 -8.62 -14.72 7.96
N ARG A 90 -9.13 -13.99 6.96
CA ARG A 90 -10.54 -13.62 6.88
C ARG A 90 -11.06 -13.63 5.45
N GLY A 91 -11.75 -14.72 5.12
CA GLY A 91 -12.70 -14.82 4.02
C GLY A 91 -12.10 -14.76 2.62
N ASP A 92 -12.68 -15.55 1.71
CA ASP A 92 -12.40 -15.46 0.27
C ASP A 92 -13.55 -14.72 -0.48
N ILE A 93 -14.44 -14.07 0.28
CA ILE A 93 -15.63 -13.39 -0.25
C ILE A 93 -15.39 -11.89 -0.20
N LEU A 94 -15.48 -11.25 -1.37
CA LEU A 94 -15.39 -9.81 -1.52
C LEU A 94 -16.62 -9.13 -0.88
N PRO A 95 -16.45 -8.07 -0.06
CA PRO A 95 -17.58 -7.36 0.53
C PRO A 95 -18.51 -6.74 -0.55
N PRO A 96 -19.81 -6.55 -0.25
CA PRO A 96 -20.73 -5.89 -1.18
C PRO A 96 -20.27 -4.49 -1.58
N GLY A 97 -20.45 -4.14 -2.86
CA GLY A 97 -20.06 -2.84 -3.43
C GLY A 97 -18.60 -2.77 -3.88
N PHE A 98 -17.76 -3.74 -3.56
CA PHE A 98 -16.40 -3.84 -4.08
C PHE A 98 -16.37 -4.73 -5.32
N GLU A 99 -15.44 -4.42 -6.23
CA GLU A 99 -15.17 -5.23 -7.42
C GLU A 99 -13.66 -5.47 -7.56
N ILE A 100 -13.29 -6.62 -8.13
CA ILE A 100 -11.89 -6.88 -8.54
C ILE A 100 -11.88 -7.06 -10.05
N GLU A 101 -11.33 -6.06 -10.74
CA GLU A 101 -11.03 -6.12 -12.15
C GLU A 101 -9.69 -6.86 -12.36
N SER A 102 -9.58 -7.64 -13.44
CA SER A 102 -8.41 -8.45 -13.75
C SER A 102 -7.92 -8.13 -15.15
N ASP A 103 -6.71 -7.58 -15.22
CA ASP A 103 -6.01 -7.27 -16.47
C ASP A 103 -4.74 -8.14 -16.58
N PRO A 104 -4.16 -8.32 -17.77
CA PRO A 104 -2.93 -9.08 -17.93
C PRO A 104 -1.78 -8.54 -17.04
N GLY A 105 -1.47 -9.28 -15.97
CA GLY A 105 -0.39 -8.96 -15.04
C GLY A 105 -0.75 -8.04 -13.87
N THR A 106 -2.01 -7.61 -13.74
CA THR A 106 -2.46 -6.76 -12.63
C THR A 106 -3.88 -7.09 -12.16
N LEU A 107 -4.14 -6.86 -10.87
CA LEU A 107 -5.49 -6.87 -10.29
C LEU A 107 -5.81 -5.48 -9.77
N THR A 108 -7.02 -4.99 -10.05
CA THR A 108 -7.49 -3.69 -9.54
C THR A 108 -8.68 -3.90 -8.62
N LEU A 109 -8.52 -3.56 -7.35
CA LEU A 109 -9.64 -3.45 -6.42
C LEU A 109 -10.32 -2.09 -6.62
N VAL A 110 -11.61 -2.14 -6.89
CA VAL A 110 -12.46 -0.97 -7.05
C VAL A 110 -13.32 -0.84 -5.80
N GLY A 111 -13.24 0.33 -5.17
CA GLY A 111 -14.06 0.65 -4.01
C GLY A 111 -15.53 0.88 -4.37
N PRO A 112 -16.43 0.89 -3.36
CA PRO A 112 -17.84 1.22 -3.55
C PRO A 112 -18.07 2.50 -4.36
N ASP A 113 -19.10 2.45 -5.21
CA ASP A 113 -19.50 3.55 -6.10
C ASP A 113 -18.37 4.06 -7.03
N ASN A 114 -17.37 3.22 -7.31
CA ASN A 114 -16.16 3.56 -8.06
C ASN A 114 -15.36 4.73 -7.45
N GLY A 115 -15.49 4.96 -6.13
CA GLY A 115 -14.90 6.13 -5.47
C GLY A 115 -13.37 6.11 -5.36
N TRP A 116 -12.73 4.94 -5.51
CA TRP A 116 -11.28 4.80 -5.51
C TRP A 116 -10.86 3.48 -6.17
N ARG A 117 -9.59 3.42 -6.60
CA ARG A 117 -9.03 2.26 -7.30
C ARG A 117 -7.63 1.97 -6.79
N LEU A 118 -7.37 0.71 -6.45
CA LEU A 118 -6.06 0.22 -6.04
C LEU A 118 -5.63 -0.90 -6.96
N THR A 119 -4.56 -0.67 -7.73
CA THR A 119 -3.99 -1.69 -8.60
C THR A 119 -2.77 -2.33 -7.93
N VAL A 120 -2.66 -3.65 -8.01
CA VAL A 120 -1.50 -4.43 -7.57
C VAL A 120 -1.03 -5.34 -8.71
N PRO A 121 0.25 -5.74 -8.75
CA PRO A 121 0.70 -6.79 -9.65
C PRO A 121 -0.04 -8.11 -9.37
N ASP A 122 -0.45 -8.80 -10.44
CA ASP A 122 -1.09 -10.11 -10.31
C ASP A 122 -0.03 -11.17 -9.98
N GLY A 123 -0.20 -11.82 -8.83
CA GLY A 123 0.77 -12.74 -8.27
C GLY A 123 0.14 -13.65 -7.23
N ILE A 124 0.93 -14.58 -6.70
CA ILE A 124 0.46 -15.56 -5.72
C ILE A 124 -0.12 -14.83 -4.50
N GLY A 125 -1.42 -15.01 -4.26
CA GLY A 125 -2.12 -14.42 -3.12
C GLY A 125 -2.61 -12.98 -3.30
N ALA A 126 -2.31 -12.32 -4.43
CA ALA A 126 -2.71 -10.92 -4.68
C ALA A 126 -4.22 -10.70 -4.52
N ARG A 127 -5.04 -11.58 -5.12
CA ARG A 127 -6.51 -11.51 -5.00
C ARG A 127 -6.99 -11.61 -3.56
N ARG A 128 -6.41 -12.52 -2.77
CA ARG A 128 -6.75 -12.67 -1.34
C ARG A 128 -6.29 -11.46 -0.53
N GLY A 129 -5.13 -10.89 -0.86
CA GLY A 129 -4.64 -9.65 -0.27
C GLY A 129 -5.61 -8.48 -0.51
N LEU A 130 -6.10 -8.32 -1.74
CA LEU A 130 -7.11 -7.30 -2.07
C LEU A 130 -8.43 -7.51 -1.32
N ILE A 131 -8.90 -8.77 -1.18
CA ILE A 131 -10.11 -9.07 -0.40
C ILE A 131 -9.90 -8.71 1.09
N ALA A 132 -8.77 -9.11 1.67
CA ALA A 132 -8.43 -8.78 3.05
C ALA A 132 -8.33 -7.25 3.26
N PHE A 133 -7.72 -6.53 2.31
CA PHE A 133 -7.66 -5.07 2.33
C PHE A 133 -9.06 -4.44 2.22
N ALA A 134 -9.95 -4.97 1.38
CA ALA A 134 -11.34 -4.49 1.31
C ALA A 134 -12.09 -4.66 2.64
N ILE A 135 -11.80 -5.71 3.40
CA ILE A 135 -12.41 -5.99 4.70
C ILE A 135 -11.81 -5.12 5.82
N GLU A 136 -10.49 -4.90 5.82
CA GLU A 136 -9.78 -4.35 6.99
C GLU A 136 -9.05 -3.03 6.72
N GLY A 137 -8.61 -2.80 5.49
CA GLY A 137 -7.65 -1.77 5.12
C GLY A 137 -8.08 -0.35 5.45
N ARG A 138 -9.38 -0.06 5.30
CA ARG A 138 -9.97 1.26 5.55
C ARG A 138 -10.87 1.33 6.78
N ASN A 139 -11.09 0.20 7.47
CA ASN A 139 -12.00 0.13 8.62
C ASN A 139 -11.30 0.59 9.92
N ARG A 140 -11.52 1.87 10.25
CA ARG A 140 -11.35 2.58 11.56
C ARG A 140 -9.98 2.48 12.26
#